data_AF-A0A1S1KK60-F1
#
_entry.id   AF-A0A1S1KK60-F1
#
_cell.length_a   1.000
_cell.length_b   1.000
_cell.length_c   1.000
_cell.angle_alpha   90.00
_cell.angle_beta   90.00
_cell.angle_gamma   90.00
#
_symmetry.space_group_name_H-M   'P 1'
#
loop_
_entity.id
_entity.type
_entity.pdbx_description
1 polymer ?
#
loop_
_entity_poly.entity_id
_entity_poly.type
_entity_poly.pdbx_seq_one_letter_code
_entity_poly.pdbx_strand_id
1 'polypeptide(L)'
;MEAAQAISLVADWIRSRGLDYPTAGLAADRFDRGWSVYAPVEVDDSDPMAFLDIPVGRSIFLVGDSGRIEEVSSSVPPQQARDEFSAQEPAPRPNGVAAPDGAAQSNGEVSDEAAFMAEFEKQFRLAAAEDPSAVADFTIVDEPPAPVDAPSSADTATAEEASRLIDAIVQQLAQLGPEGWDEFSAVFAFTVTSQIAQLQFWAQDRTGLVPVPQSIADVVRQHREVSARMGAGPWWRLLLNVTNTGQATVDYDYGDEPFPDDQIVAAEHYRNDLDTYPRRQVPVWLAGYTAGPDAQGRDAARAADAAAADQAAGRTAVVTDQIPPLSDLLARWAVLSAAYAGVGSGWGPRIYPGYAWFESDARSGSTLFLLPGDRAVLSGGKWNSELLEAAYNGGGPLPDLYGGAPAWVNDSVLNTRNRNGLLSFCYWWANGQWYRGGTDTSGELNLTVPDIWSPDATVTAMATQTGPGTVDRCRALLEVATERTATVDDVAAVFGDRDDAQVYTAANQLSLAGLLAQ
;
A
#
# COMPACT_ATOMS: atom_id res chain seq x y z
N MET A 1 -3.47 -8.08 -31.01
CA MET A 1 -4.73 -7.29 -30.97
C MET A 1 -4.53 -5.95 -31.67
N GLU A 2 -5.54 -5.40 -32.35
CA GLU A 2 -5.47 -4.07 -33.02
C GLU A 2 -5.89 -2.91 -32.08
N ALA A 3 -5.43 -1.68 -32.33
CA ALA A 3 -5.69 -0.51 -31.48
C ALA A 3 -7.19 -0.23 -31.25
N ALA A 4 -7.99 -0.30 -32.32
CA ALA A 4 -9.43 -0.09 -32.26
C ALA A 4 -10.15 -1.15 -31.40
N GLN A 5 -9.61 -2.38 -31.38
CA GLN A 5 -10.14 -3.48 -30.58
C GLN A 5 -9.82 -3.27 -29.09
N ALA A 6 -8.60 -2.81 -28.77
CA ALA A 6 -8.23 -2.44 -27.40
C ALA A 6 -9.07 -1.27 -26.86
N ILE A 7 -9.32 -0.25 -27.68
CA ILE A 7 -10.21 0.88 -27.33
C ILE A 7 -11.64 0.40 -27.07
N SER A 8 -12.19 -0.47 -27.93
CA SER A 8 -13.53 -1.02 -27.74
C SER A 8 -13.63 -1.82 -26.44
N LEU A 9 -12.65 -2.69 -26.18
CA LEU A 9 -12.56 -3.49 -24.96
C LEU A 9 -12.57 -2.62 -23.70
N VAL A 10 -11.78 -1.55 -23.68
CA VAL A 10 -11.73 -0.62 -22.54
C VAL A 10 -13.00 0.19 -22.42
N ALA A 11 -13.59 0.67 -23.52
CA ALA A 11 -14.85 1.40 -23.48
C ALA A 11 -16.00 0.54 -22.95
N ASP A 12 -16.03 -0.76 -23.27
CA ASP A 12 -17.02 -1.71 -22.75
C ASP A 12 -16.73 -2.08 -21.29
N TRP A 13 -15.45 -2.17 -20.90
CA TRP A 13 -15.01 -2.40 -19.53
C TRP A 13 -15.37 -1.23 -18.59
N ILE A 14 -15.16 0.01 -19.02
CA ILE A 14 -15.57 1.23 -18.30
C ILE A 14 -17.09 1.25 -18.12
N ARG A 15 -17.86 0.97 -19.19
CA ARG A 15 -19.33 0.93 -19.14
C ARG A 15 -19.85 -0.16 -18.22
N SER A 16 -19.25 -1.35 -18.23
CA SER A 16 -19.73 -2.47 -17.42
C SER A 16 -19.45 -2.29 -15.92
N ARG A 17 -18.40 -1.52 -15.56
CA ARG A 17 -18.05 -1.20 -14.17
C ARG A 17 -18.64 0.11 -13.65
N GLY A 18 -19.36 0.87 -14.50
CA GLY A 18 -19.97 2.14 -14.12
C GLY A 18 -18.96 3.20 -13.67
N LEU A 19 -17.74 3.15 -14.20
CA LEU A 19 -16.68 4.09 -13.82
C LEU A 19 -16.96 5.47 -14.43
N ASP A 20 -16.67 6.52 -13.66
CA ASP A 20 -16.77 7.91 -14.11
C ASP A 20 -15.55 8.27 -14.98
N TYR A 21 -15.42 7.59 -16.13
CA TYR A 21 -14.33 7.77 -17.09
C TYR A 21 -14.89 7.89 -18.52
N PRO A 22 -14.39 8.80 -19.37
CA PRO A 22 -14.92 9.00 -20.72
C PRO A 22 -14.69 7.78 -21.62
N THR A 23 -15.73 7.31 -22.29
CA THR A 23 -15.65 6.18 -23.24
C THR A 23 -15.55 6.59 -24.71
N ALA A 24 -15.50 7.89 -24.98
CA ALA A 24 -15.35 8.45 -26.32
C ALA A 24 -14.01 9.22 -26.42
N GLY A 25 -13.37 9.18 -27.58
CA GLY A 25 -12.11 9.90 -27.82
C GLY A 25 -10.86 9.26 -27.20
N LEU A 26 -10.93 7.99 -26.77
CA LEU A 26 -9.79 7.25 -26.23
C LEU A 26 -8.69 7.06 -27.29
N ALA A 27 -7.42 7.18 -26.87
CA ALA A 27 -6.25 6.79 -27.65
C ALA A 27 -5.65 5.50 -27.11
N ALA A 28 -4.90 4.78 -27.96
CA ALA A 28 -4.23 3.54 -27.60
C ALA A 28 -2.78 3.53 -28.10
N ASP A 29 -1.83 3.39 -27.18
CA ASP A 29 -0.40 3.27 -27.46
C ASP A 29 0.07 1.83 -27.32
N ARG A 30 0.83 1.34 -28.30
CA ARG A 30 1.33 -0.04 -28.32
C ARG A 30 2.53 -0.22 -27.38
N PHE A 31 2.58 -1.32 -26.64
CA PHE A 31 3.79 -1.83 -25.95
C PHE A 31 4.01 -3.33 -26.23
N ASP A 32 5.09 -3.92 -25.70
CA ASP A 32 5.60 -5.25 -26.08
C ASP A 32 4.53 -6.37 -26.06
N ARG A 33 3.63 -6.36 -25.07
CA ARG A 33 2.60 -7.39 -24.85
C ARG A 33 1.16 -6.87 -24.88
N GLY A 34 0.92 -5.63 -25.31
CA GLY A 34 -0.41 -5.03 -25.20
C GLY A 34 -0.56 -3.59 -25.68
N TRP A 35 -1.62 -2.94 -25.23
CA TRP A 35 -2.02 -1.57 -25.54
C TRP A 35 -2.29 -0.79 -24.26
N SER A 36 -1.82 0.45 -24.19
CA SER A 36 -2.12 1.41 -23.14
C SER A 36 -3.21 2.34 -23.65
N VAL A 37 -4.43 2.21 -23.11
CA VAL A 37 -5.60 2.97 -23.53
C VAL A 37 -5.93 4.05 -22.50
N TYR A 38 -6.11 5.28 -22.95
CA TYR A 38 -6.35 6.44 -22.09
C TYR A 38 -7.12 7.54 -22.82
N ALA A 39 -7.73 8.45 -22.07
CA ALA A 39 -8.32 9.67 -22.61
C ALA A 39 -7.23 10.74 -22.84
N PRO A 40 -6.95 11.17 -24.08
CA PRO A 40 -6.01 12.26 -24.35
C PRO A 40 -6.54 13.57 -23.77
N VAL A 41 -5.65 14.44 -23.34
CA VAL A 41 -6.01 15.80 -22.94
C VAL A 41 -5.30 16.79 -23.83
N GLU A 42 -6.10 17.61 -24.51
CA GLU A 42 -5.62 18.77 -25.22
C GLU A 42 -5.20 19.81 -24.17
N VAL A 43 -3.89 19.96 -24.01
CA VAL A 43 -3.30 21.06 -23.25
C VAL A 43 -2.99 22.15 -24.25
N ASP A 44 -3.47 23.37 -24.02
CA ASP A 44 -3.06 24.52 -24.82
C ASP A 44 -1.62 24.88 -24.44
N ASP A 45 -0.65 24.44 -25.24
CA ASP A 45 0.78 24.69 -25.03
C ASP A 45 1.14 26.19 -25.05
N SER A 46 0.21 27.07 -25.44
CA SER A 46 0.39 28.52 -25.39
C SER A 46 0.02 29.15 -24.04
N ASP A 47 -0.66 28.42 -23.15
CA ASP A 47 -1.00 28.87 -21.80
C ASP A 47 -0.14 28.16 -20.73
N PRO A 48 0.81 28.87 -20.08
CA PRO A 48 1.66 28.31 -19.04
C PRO A 48 0.91 27.89 -17.75
N MET A 49 -0.38 28.17 -17.63
CA MET A 49 -1.24 27.75 -16.51
C MET A 49 -2.16 26.56 -16.85
N ALA A 50 -2.17 26.07 -18.10
CA ALA A 50 -3.06 25.00 -18.56
C ALA A 50 -2.87 23.65 -17.84
N PHE A 51 -1.74 23.46 -17.13
CA PHE A 51 -1.51 22.27 -16.32
C PHE A 51 -2.43 22.17 -15.08
N LEU A 52 -3.00 23.30 -14.62
CA LEU A 52 -3.96 23.30 -13.51
C LEU A 52 -5.34 22.76 -13.91
N ASP A 53 -5.65 22.78 -15.20
CA ASP A 53 -6.91 22.29 -15.77
C ASP A 53 -6.84 20.79 -16.14
N ILE A 54 -5.73 20.12 -15.83
CA ILE A 54 -5.54 18.67 -16.02
C ILE A 54 -6.25 17.95 -14.86
N PRO A 55 -7.40 17.26 -15.07
CA PRO A 55 -8.06 16.48 -14.02
C PRO A 55 -7.12 15.46 -13.36
N VAL A 56 -7.17 15.42 -12.03
CA VAL A 56 -6.34 14.57 -11.13
C VAL A 56 -7.03 13.22 -10.92
N GLY A 57 -6.26 12.12 -10.82
CA GLY A 57 -6.81 10.76 -10.64
C GLY A 57 -7.08 10.01 -11.96
N ARG A 58 -6.23 10.20 -12.97
CA ARG A 58 -6.43 9.57 -14.28
C ARG A 58 -5.96 8.12 -14.26
N SER A 59 -6.90 7.25 -14.59
CA SER A 59 -6.63 5.84 -14.86
C SER A 59 -6.07 5.66 -16.27
N ILE A 60 -5.07 4.79 -16.40
CA ILE A 60 -4.60 4.25 -17.67
C ILE A 60 -5.00 2.78 -17.70
N PHE A 61 -5.58 2.32 -18.80
CA PHE A 61 -5.98 0.93 -18.96
C PHE A 61 -4.93 0.17 -19.77
N LEU A 62 -4.34 -0.87 -19.20
CA LEU A 62 -3.45 -1.77 -19.92
C LEU A 62 -4.26 -2.95 -20.44
N VAL A 63 -4.21 -3.16 -21.75
CA VAL A 63 -4.93 -4.23 -22.46
C VAL A 63 -3.92 -5.18 -23.06
N GLY A 64 -3.87 -6.40 -22.58
CA GLY A 64 -3.01 -7.44 -23.10
C GLY A 64 -3.50 -7.96 -24.44
N ASP A 65 -2.60 -8.52 -25.25
CA ASP A 65 -3.00 -9.18 -26.49
C ASP A 65 -3.95 -10.38 -26.27
N SER A 66 -4.02 -10.90 -25.03
CA SER A 66 -4.97 -11.94 -24.62
C SER A 66 -6.40 -11.43 -24.35
N GLY A 67 -6.62 -10.11 -24.25
CA GLY A 67 -7.90 -9.53 -23.82
C GLY A 67 -7.96 -9.14 -22.34
N ARG A 68 -6.92 -9.42 -21.55
CA ARG A 68 -6.82 -8.98 -20.14
C ARG A 68 -6.79 -7.45 -20.06
N ILE A 69 -7.62 -6.86 -19.22
CA ILE A 69 -7.68 -5.40 -18.98
C ILE A 69 -7.36 -5.14 -17.52
N GLU A 70 -6.39 -4.26 -17.27
CA GLU A 70 -5.97 -3.82 -15.94
C GLU A 70 -6.04 -2.30 -15.86
N GLU A 71 -6.67 -1.78 -14.81
CA GLU A 71 -6.72 -0.35 -14.52
C GLU A 71 -5.52 0.02 -13.64
N VAL A 72 -4.70 0.94 -14.14
CA VAL A 72 -3.50 1.41 -13.44
C VAL A 72 -3.72 2.85 -12.99
N SER A 73 -3.51 3.08 -11.70
CA SER A 73 -3.52 4.41 -11.08
C SER A 73 -2.33 5.26 -11.54
N SER A 74 -2.55 6.57 -11.65
CA SER A 74 -1.52 7.58 -11.95
C SER A 74 -0.33 7.63 -10.97
N SER A 75 -0.36 6.90 -9.86
CA SER A 75 0.72 6.81 -8.86
C SER A 75 1.82 5.82 -9.22
N VAL A 76 1.63 4.95 -10.22
CA VAL A 76 2.65 4.02 -10.71
C VAL A 76 3.26 4.57 -12.01
N PRO A 77 4.60 4.68 -12.13
CA PRO A 77 5.23 5.13 -13.37
C PRO A 77 4.77 4.28 -14.58
N PRO A 78 4.37 4.89 -15.71
CA PRO A 78 3.76 4.16 -16.84
C PRO A 78 4.62 3.02 -17.41
N GLN A 79 5.95 3.14 -17.35
CA GLN A 79 6.86 2.07 -17.79
C GLN A 79 6.83 0.89 -16.82
N GLN A 80 6.90 1.15 -15.51
CA GLN A 80 6.84 0.12 -14.49
C GLN A 80 5.53 -0.68 -14.57
N ALA A 81 4.40 0.00 -14.70
CA ALA A 81 3.11 -0.66 -14.85
C ALA A 81 3.03 -1.54 -16.11
N ARG A 82 3.61 -1.09 -17.23
CA ARG A 82 3.66 -1.88 -18.48
C ARG A 82 4.56 -3.10 -18.36
N ASP A 83 5.67 -2.99 -17.63
CA ASP A 83 6.61 -4.09 -17.42
C ASP A 83 6.01 -5.15 -16.50
N GLU A 84 5.38 -4.74 -15.39
CA GLU A 84 4.66 -5.61 -14.46
C GLU A 84 3.50 -6.32 -15.17
N PHE A 85 2.72 -5.58 -15.96
CA PHE A 85 1.65 -6.15 -16.78
C PHE A 85 2.20 -7.16 -17.80
N SER A 86 3.30 -6.85 -18.48
CA SER A 86 3.90 -7.72 -19.49
C SER A 86 4.47 -9.01 -18.89
N ALA A 87 4.98 -8.96 -17.65
CA ALA A 87 5.49 -10.13 -16.93
C ALA A 87 4.38 -11.12 -16.55
N GLN A 88 3.17 -10.62 -16.30
CA GLN A 88 1.99 -11.42 -15.97
C GLN A 88 1.22 -11.91 -17.21
N GLU A 89 1.57 -11.41 -18.40
CA GLU A 89 0.88 -11.75 -19.64
C GLU A 89 1.40 -13.09 -20.24
N PRO A 90 0.51 -14.06 -20.54
CA PRO A 90 0.91 -15.34 -21.11
C PRO A 90 1.69 -15.16 -22.42
N ALA A 91 2.74 -15.97 -22.63
CA ALA A 91 3.54 -15.90 -23.86
C ALA A 91 2.69 -16.23 -25.10
N PRO A 92 2.83 -15.48 -26.21
CA PRO A 92 2.11 -15.79 -27.44
C PRO A 92 2.56 -17.16 -27.97
N ARG A 93 1.59 -18.03 -28.29
CA ARG A 93 1.89 -19.32 -28.93
C ARG A 93 2.54 -19.06 -30.29
N PRO A 94 3.67 -19.68 -30.64
CA PRO A 94 4.25 -19.55 -31.96
C PRO A 94 3.32 -20.21 -32.99
N ASN A 95 2.89 -19.44 -33.99
CA ASN A 95 2.10 -19.92 -35.12
C ASN A 95 2.81 -21.09 -35.81
N GLY A 96 2.12 -22.23 -35.86
CA GLY A 96 2.63 -23.48 -36.41
C GLY A 96 2.95 -23.39 -37.90
N VAL A 97 4.16 -23.82 -38.25
CA VAL A 97 4.56 -24.18 -39.61
C VAL A 97 3.86 -25.49 -40.00
N ALA A 98 3.28 -25.49 -41.20
CA ALA A 98 2.38 -26.47 -41.78
C ALA A 98 2.97 -27.87 -42.02
N ALA A 99 2.09 -28.89 -41.99
CA ALA A 99 2.22 -30.15 -42.74
C ALA A 99 0.81 -30.66 -43.12
N PRO A 100 0.67 -31.45 -44.21
CA PRO A 100 -0.31 -31.13 -45.26
C PRO A 100 -1.56 -32.02 -45.32
N ASP A 101 -2.61 -31.39 -45.86
CA ASP A 101 -3.71 -31.85 -46.71
C ASP A 101 -4.47 -33.17 -46.41
N GLY A 102 -5.77 -33.00 -46.11
CA GLY A 102 -6.75 -34.09 -46.10
C GLY A 102 -8.19 -33.72 -45.73
N ALA A 103 -8.75 -32.66 -46.34
CA ALA A 103 -10.18 -32.35 -46.55
C ALA A 103 -11.25 -32.73 -45.48
N ALA A 104 -11.85 -31.71 -44.84
CA ALA A 104 -13.30 -31.42 -44.86
C ALA A 104 -13.61 -30.08 -44.17
N GLN A 105 -14.54 -29.32 -44.77
CA GLN A 105 -14.93 -27.95 -44.42
C GLN A 105 -15.56 -27.82 -43.02
N SER A 106 -15.25 -26.75 -42.28
CA SER A 106 -16.21 -26.14 -41.35
C SER A 106 -15.92 -24.64 -41.14
N ASN A 107 -16.98 -23.84 -41.23
CA ASN A 107 -17.05 -22.45 -40.80
C ASN A 107 -17.13 -22.42 -39.25
N GLY A 108 -16.35 -21.58 -38.59
CA GLY A 108 -16.40 -21.26 -37.15
C GLY A 108 -15.16 -20.40 -36.85
N GLU A 109 -15.25 -19.22 -36.24
CA GLU A 109 -15.23 -19.02 -34.79
C GLU A 109 -15.70 -17.59 -34.46
N VAL A 110 -17.01 -17.34 -34.49
CA VAL A 110 -17.65 -16.16 -33.86
C VAL A 110 -18.85 -16.59 -32.99
N SER A 111 -19.05 -17.90 -32.77
CA SER A 111 -20.25 -18.39 -32.06
C SER A 111 -20.01 -18.92 -30.65
N ASP A 112 -18.79 -19.16 -30.19
CA ASP A 112 -18.61 -19.94 -28.95
C ASP A 112 -18.77 -19.11 -27.68
N GLU A 113 -18.40 -17.82 -27.68
CA GLU A 113 -18.54 -16.98 -26.49
C GLU A 113 -19.97 -16.46 -26.29
N ALA A 114 -20.67 -16.15 -27.38
CA ALA A 114 -22.09 -15.83 -27.35
C ALA A 114 -22.95 -17.08 -27.06
N ALA A 115 -22.55 -18.26 -27.53
CA ALA A 115 -23.18 -19.53 -27.15
C ALA A 115 -22.88 -19.89 -25.69
N PHE A 116 -21.69 -19.57 -25.17
CA PHE A 116 -21.33 -19.74 -23.77
C PHE A 116 -22.15 -18.83 -22.85
N MET A 117 -22.28 -17.54 -23.19
CA MET A 117 -23.11 -16.60 -22.42
C MET A 117 -24.61 -16.94 -22.51
N ALA A 118 -25.08 -17.43 -23.67
CA ALA A 118 -26.46 -17.90 -23.84
C ALA A 118 -26.72 -19.23 -23.11
N GLU A 119 -25.76 -20.15 -23.08
CA GLU A 119 -25.85 -21.39 -22.29
C GLU A 119 -25.75 -21.09 -20.79
N PHE A 120 -24.96 -20.09 -20.38
CA PHE A 120 -24.87 -19.57 -19.00
C PHE A 120 -26.20 -18.94 -18.55
N GLU A 121 -26.84 -18.09 -19.36
CA GLU A 121 -28.19 -17.56 -19.07
C GLU A 121 -29.27 -18.66 -19.04
N LYS A 122 -29.12 -19.70 -19.85
CA LYS A 122 -30.03 -20.85 -19.91
C LYS A 122 -29.85 -21.76 -18.69
N GLN A 123 -28.61 -21.99 -18.25
CA GLN A 123 -28.26 -22.69 -17.01
C GLN A 123 -28.76 -21.92 -15.78
N PHE A 124 -28.65 -20.59 -15.76
CA PHE A 124 -29.22 -19.74 -14.70
C PHE A 124 -30.75 -19.84 -14.60
N ARG A 125 -31.45 -19.92 -15.75
CA ARG A 125 -32.91 -20.14 -15.80
C ARG A 125 -33.33 -21.56 -15.43
N LEU A 126 -32.50 -22.57 -15.71
CA LEU A 126 -32.73 -23.97 -15.34
C LEU A 126 -32.42 -24.22 -13.85
N ALA A 127 -31.37 -23.60 -13.31
CA ALA A 127 -31.01 -23.64 -11.89
C ALA A 127 -32.00 -22.88 -10.99
N ALA A 128 -32.76 -21.92 -11.54
CA ALA A 128 -33.92 -21.34 -10.85
C ALA A 128 -35.14 -22.28 -10.78
N ALA A 129 -35.10 -23.44 -11.45
CA ALA A 129 -36.20 -24.39 -11.55
C ALA A 129 -35.92 -25.79 -10.96
N GLU A 130 -34.67 -26.14 -10.65
CA GLU A 130 -34.32 -27.41 -10.02
C GLU A 130 -33.25 -27.24 -8.94
N ASP A 131 -33.53 -27.83 -7.77
CA ASP A 131 -32.76 -27.85 -6.53
C ASP A 131 -31.47 -28.70 -6.68
N PRO A 132 -30.26 -28.13 -6.63
CA PRO A 132 -29.02 -28.92 -6.68
C PRO A 132 -28.35 -29.04 -5.31
N SER A 133 -28.02 -30.28 -5.00
CA SER A 133 -27.43 -30.80 -3.76
C SER A 133 -26.35 -29.94 -3.09
N ALA A 134 -26.63 -29.59 -1.84
CA ALA A 134 -25.73 -28.91 -0.92
C ALA A 134 -24.52 -29.78 -0.51
N VAL A 135 -23.33 -29.15 -0.43
CA VAL A 135 -22.25 -29.62 0.45
C VAL A 135 -22.80 -29.56 1.88
N ALA A 136 -22.83 -30.72 2.54
CA ALA A 136 -23.67 -30.92 3.73
C ALA A 136 -23.12 -30.31 5.02
N ASP A 137 -21.85 -29.90 5.06
CA ASP A 137 -21.25 -29.31 6.26
C ASP A 137 -19.92 -28.60 5.94
N PHE A 138 -19.64 -27.49 6.63
CA PHE A 138 -18.35 -26.79 6.59
C PHE A 138 -17.71 -26.87 7.98
N THR A 139 -16.45 -27.26 8.05
CA THR A 139 -15.71 -27.35 9.32
C THR A 139 -14.84 -26.12 9.50
N ILE A 140 -15.12 -25.33 10.53
CA ILE A 140 -14.26 -24.22 10.95
C ILE A 140 -13.02 -24.81 11.63
N VAL A 141 -11.82 -24.50 11.12
CA VAL A 141 -10.57 -25.13 11.55
C VAL A 141 -9.87 -24.35 12.67
N ASP A 142 -10.18 -23.06 12.83
CA ASP A 142 -9.65 -22.23 13.93
C ASP A 142 -10.67 -22.07 15.07
N GLU A 143 -10.32 -22.67 16.21
CA GLU A 143 -11.05 -22.52 17.46
C GLU A 143 -10.47 -21.30 18.22
N PRO A 144 -11.28 -20.28 18.56
CA PRO A 144 -10.79 -19.11 19.28
C PRO A 144 -10.20 -19.53 20.64
N PRO A 145 -9.15 -18.85 21.14
CA PRO A 145 -8.53 -19.20 22.41
C PRO A 145 -9.55 -19.20 23.54
N ALA A 146 -9.52 -20.26 24.37
CA ALA A 146 -10.45 -20.43 25.48
C ALA A 146 -10.40 -19.19 26.41
N PRO A 147 -11.57 -18.57 26.73
CA PRO A 147 -11.60 -17.42 27.60
C PRO A 147 -11.17 -17.80 29.02
N VAL A 148 -10.44 -16.88 29.66
CA VAL A 148 -9.85 -17.05 31.00
C VAL A 148 -10.91 -16.97 32.13
N ASP A 149 -12.16 -16.67 31.78
CA ASP A 149 -13.34 -16.67 32.63
C ASP A 149 -14.49 -17.41 31.94
N ALA A 150 -15.36 -18.09 32.69
CA ALA A 150 -16.51 -18.78 32.12
C ALA A 150 -17.45 -17.75 31.45
N PRO A 151 -17.68 -17.83 30.12
CA PRO A 151 -18.54 -16.88 29.42
C PRO A 151 -19.95 -16.92 29.99
N SER A 152 -20.60 -15.75 30.08
CA SER A 152 -21.99 -15.71 30.54
C SER A 152 -22.89 -16.45 29.54
N SER A 153 -24.04 -16.98 29.97
CA SER A 153 -24.97 -17.67 29.07
C SER A 153 -25.47 -16.79 27.91
N ALA A 154 -25.39 -15.47 28.06
CA ALA A 154 -25.73 -14.51 27.01
C ALA A 154 -24.62 -14.39 25.95
N ASP A 155 -23.35 -14.48 26.37
CA ASP A 155 -22.20 -14.47 25.45
C ASP A 155 -22.17 -15.74 24.61
N THR A 156 -22.49 -16.89 25.21
CA THR A 156 -22.59 -18.17 24.49
C THR A 156 -23.69 -18.15 23.43
N ALA A 157 -24.89 -17.65 23.76
CA ALA A 157 -25.98 -17.56 22.80
C ALA A 157 -25.68 -16.60 21.63
N THR A 158 -24.98 -15.50 21.90
CA THR A 158 -24.56 -14.53 20.88
C THR A 158 -23.50 -15.15 19.96
N ALA A 159 -22.57 -15.93 20.51
CA ALA A 159 -21.57 -16.66 19.73
C ALA A 159 -22.21 -17.74 18.82
N GLU A 160 -23.20 -18.48 19.31
CA GLU A 160 -23.94 -19.47 18.51
C GLU A 160 -24.76 -18.81 17.39
N GLU A 161 -25.34 -17.62 17.64
CA GLU A 161 -26.02 -16.84 16.59
C GLU A 161 -25.04 -16.36 15.52
N ALA A 162 -23.86 -15.84 15.92
CA ALA A 162 -22.81 -15.43 14.99
C ALA A 162 -22.31 -16.61 14.13
N SER A 163 -22.03 -17.77 14.75
CA SER A 163 -21.58 -18.97 14.04
C SER A 163 -22.58 -19.40 12.96
N ARG A 164 -23.88 -19.42 13.27
CA ARG A 164 -24.91 -19.79 12.28
C ARG A 164 -24.97 -18.84 11.08
N LEU A 165 -24.71 -17.56 11.30
CA LEU A 165 -24.64 -16.59 10.21
C LEU A 165 -23.38 -16.79 9.36
N ILE A 166 -22.24 -17.13 9.97
CA ILE A 166 -21.01 -17.48 9.24
C ILE A 166 -21.24 -18.69 8.34
N ASP A 167 -21.84 -19.77 8.84
CA ASP A 167 -22.14 -20.96 8.03
C ASP A 167 -23.01 -20.61 6.82
N ALA A 168 -24.03 -19.78 7.03
CA ALA A 168 -24.91 -19.30 5.97
C ALA A 168 -24.18 -18.40 4.95
N ILE A 169 -23.23 -17.57 5.40
CA ILE A 169 -22.40 -16.72 4.53
C ILE A 169 -21.50 -17.60 3.67
N VAL A 170 -20.76 -18.54 4.28
CA VAL A 170 -19.84 -19.46 3.58
C VAL A 170 -20.58 -20.28 2.53
N GLN A 171 -21.74 -20.86 2.88
CA GLN A 171 -22.56 -21.63 1.95
C GLN A 171 -23.02 -20.79 0.76
N GLN A 172 -23.48 -19.57 0.99
CA GLN A 172 -23.95 -18.69 -0.08
C GLN A 172 -22.80 -18.20 -0.98
N LEU A 173 -21.63 -17.89 -0.41
CA LEU A 173 -20.44 -17.51 -1.19
C LEU A 173 -19.95 -18.67 -2.05
N ALA A 174 -19.90 -19.88 -1.51
CA ALA A 174 -19.48 -21.08 -2.24
C ALA A 174 -20.33 -21.34 -3.51
N GLN A 175 -21.61 -20.97 -3.49
CA GLN A 175 -22.52 -21.09 -4.64
C GLN A 175 -22.23 -20.10 -5.77
N LEU A 176 -21.45 -19.04 -5.51
CA LEU A 176 -21.01 -18.09 -6.53
C LEU A 176 -19.75 -18.54 -7.27
N GLY A 177 -19.09 -19.59 -6.76
CA GLY A 177 -17.85 -20.09 -7.32
C GLY A 177 -18.05 -20.74 -8.69
N PRO A 178 -17.08 -20.60 -9.61
CA PRO A 178 -17.10 -21.32 -10.87
C PRO A 178 -17.01 -22.84 -10.63
N GLU A 179 -17.57 -23.64 -11.54
CA GLU A 179 -17.49 -25.09 -11.41
C GLU A 179 -16.02 -25.57 -11.30
N GLY A 180 -15.76 -26.42 -10.30
CA GLY A 180 -14.43 -26.98 -10.05
C GLY A 180 -13.44 -26.03 -9.35
N TRP A 181 -13.92 -25.05 -8.58
CA TRP A 181 -13.06 -24.26 -7.71
C TRP A 181 -12.37 -25.10 -6.63
N ASP A 182 -11.17 -24.69 -6.24
CA ASP A 182 -10.32 -25.34 -5.22
C ASP A 182 -10.39 -24.63 -3.88
N GLU A 183 -10.32 -23.29 -3.90
CA GLU A 183 -10.40 -22.43 -2.72
C GLU A 183 -11.05 -21.09 -3.07
N PHE A 184 -11.65 -20.43 -2.08
CA PHE A 184 -11.98 -19.01 -2.15
C PHE A 184 -11.57 -18.26 -0.90
N SER A 185 -11.30 -16.97 -1.08
CA SER A 185 -11.12 -16.01 0.00
C SER A 185 -12.19 -14.95 -0.10
N ALA A 186 -12.71 -14.50 1.04
CA ALA A 186 -13.62 -13.39 1.11
C ALA A 186 -13.18 -12.41 2.20
N VAL A 187 -13.14 -11.13 1.86
CA VAL A 187 -12.84 -10.04 2.79
C VAL A 187 -14.00 -9.07 2.79
N PHE A 188 -14.53 -8.81 3.98
CA PHE A 188 -15.58 -7.82 4.20
C PHE A 188 -15.06 -6.74 5.13
N ALA A 189 -14.83 -5.52 4.64
CA ALA A 189 -14.45 -4.36 5.45
C ALA A 189 -15.66 -3.44 5.61
N PHE A 190 -16.32 -3.53 6.76
CA PHE A 190 -17.64 -2.92 6.98
C PHE A 190 -17.60 -1.92 8.13
N THR A 191 -18.30 -0.81 7.91
CA THR A 191 -18.65 0.19 8.92
C THR A 191 -20.17 0.40 8.91
N VAL A 192 -20.69 1.24 9.78
CA VAL A 192 -22.12 1.63 9.76
C VAL A 192 -22.54 2.38 8.49
N THR A 193 -21.62 3.02 7.76
CA THR A 193 -21.96 3.87 6.59
C THR A 193 -21.28 3.49 5.29
N SER A 194 -20.37 2.52 5.29
CA SER A 194 -19.64 2.07 4.10
C SER A 194 -19.27 0.60 4.23
N GLN A 195 -19.20 -0.08 3.08
CA GLN A 195 -18.93 -1.50 2.96
C GLN A 195 -18.04 -1.77 1.75
N ILE A 196 -16.98 -2.55 1.95
CA ILE A 196 -16.18 -3.15 0.89
C ILE A 196 -16.32 -4.67 1.03
N ALA A 197 -16.59 -5.35 -0.09
CA ALA A 197 -16.65 -6.80 -0.16
C ALA A 197 -15.79 -7.27 -1.34
N GLN A 198 -14.81 -8.11 -1.07
CA GLN A 198 -13.95 -8.76 -2.05
C GLN A 198 -14.12 -10.26 -1.92
N LEU A 199 -14.34 -10.95 -3.03
CA LEU A 199 -14.45 -12.40 -3.10
C LEU A 199 -13.61 -12.88 -4.27
N GLN A 200 -12.66 -13.76 -3.99
CA GLN A 200 -11.73 -14.29 -4.97
C GLN A 200 -11.77 -15.81 -4.93
N PHE A 201 -11.91 -16.44 -6.10
CA PHE A 201 -11.80 -17.88 -6.26
C PHE A 201 -10.49 -18.27 -6.92
N TRP A 202 -10.00 -19.46 -6.58
CA TRP A 202 -8.91 -20.15 -7.25
C TRP A 202 -9.41 -21.49 -7.78
N ALA A 203 -9.02 -21.80 -9.02
CA ALA A 203 -9.30 -23.06 -9.69
C ALA A 203 -8.12 -23.42 -10.59
N GLN A 204 -7.34 -24.42 -10.21
CA GLN A 204 -6.11 -24.82 -10.90
C GLN A 204 -5.17 -23.62 -11.14
N ASP A 205 -4.96 -23.23 -12.41
CA ASP A 205 -4.10 -22.10 -12.80
C ASP A 205 -4.88 -20.78 -13.00
N ARG A 206 -6.16 -20.72 -12.57
CA ARG A 206 -7.03 -19.56 -12.76
C ARG A 206 -7.43 -18.95 -11.43
N THR A 207 -7.43 -17.63 -11.38
CA THR A 207 -7.99 -16.84 -10.28
C THR A 207 -8.99 -15.84 -10.82
N GLY A 208 -10.06 -15.56 -10.08
CA GLY A 208 -11.10 -14.64 -10.51
C GLY A 208 -11.82 -13.96 -9.35
N LEU A 209 -11.98 -12.65 -9.46
CA LEU A 209 -12.83 -11.86 -8.56
C LEU A 209 -14.29 -12.03 -8.94
N VAL A 210 -15.14 -12.28 -7.94
CA VAL A 210 -16.58 -12.45 -8.09
C VAL A 210 -17.29 -11.37 -7.26
N PRO A 211 -18.18 -10.56 -7.84
CA PRO A 211 -18.96 -9.58 -7.07
C PRO A 211 -19.84 -10.28 -6.02
N VAL A 212 -19.90 -9.72 -4.81
CA VAL A 212 -20.78 -10.24 -3.76
C VAL A 212 -22.18 -9.61 -3.90
N PRO A 213 -23.24 -10.41 -4.07
CA PRO A 213 -24.63 -9.92 -4.07
C PRO A 213 -25.01 -9.21 -2.78
N GLN A 214 -25.86 -8.18 -2.89
CA GLN A 214 -26.31 -7.40 -1.73
C GLN A 214 -27.02 -8.25 -0.67
N SER A 215 -27.73 -9.32 -1.06
CA SER A 215 -28.38 -10.24 -0.12
C SER A 215 -27.38 -10.93 0.82
N ILE A 216 -26.19 -11.29 0.32
CA ILE A 216 -25.13 -11.88 1.15
C ILE A 216 -24.49 -10.79 2.02
N ALA A 217 -24.24 -9.60 1.45
CA ALA A 217 -23.73 -8.46 2.22
C ALA A 217 -24.68 -8.07 3.39
N ASP A 218 -25.99 -8.22 3.24
CA ASP A 218 -26.96 -7.99 4.31
C ASP A 218 -26.83 -9.02 5.45
N VAL A 219 -26.55 -10.30 5.12
CA VAL A 219 -26.28 -11.33 6.14
C VAL A 219 -24.96 -11.06 6.85
N VAL A 220 -23.92 -10.61 6.13
CA VAL A 220 -22.64 -10.17 6.72
C VAL A 220 -22.84 -8.97 7.65
N ARG A 221 -23.69 -8.00 7.27
CA ARG A 221 -24.05 -6.87 8.13
C ARG A 221 -24.77 -7.32 9.39
N GLN A 222 -25.73 -8.22 9.27
CA GLN A 222 -26.40 -8.82 10.42
C GLN A 222 -25.40 -9.52 11.34
N HIS A 223 -24.46 -10.29 10.78
CA HIS A 223 -23.39 -10.92 11.56
C HIS A 223 -22.56 -9.88 12.34
N ARG A 224 -22.21 -8.75 11.70
CA ARG A 224 -21.51 -7.65 12.38
C ARG A 224 -22.32 -7.02 13.51
N GLU A 225 -23.63 -6.87 13.35
CA GLU A 225 -24.52 -6.39 14.41
C GLU A 225 -24.61 -7.37 15.58
N VAL A 226 -24.55 -8.68 15.32
CA VAL A 226 -24.47 -9.71 16.36
C VAL A 226 -23.13 -9.60 17.10
N SER A 227 -22.00 -9.48 16.39
CA SER A 227 -20.69 -9.35 17.00
C SER A 227 -20.53 -8.07 17.83
N ALA A 228 -21.22 -6.98 17.46
CA ALA A 228 -21.27 -5.75 18.24
C ALA A 228 -21.81 -5.92 19.67
N ARG A 229 -22.58 -6.99 19.93
CA ARG A 229 -23.09 -7.33 21.27
C ARG A 229 -22.09 -8.08 22.13
N MET A 230 -20.99 -8.58 21.55
CA MET A 230 -19.93 -9.29 22.26
C MET A 230 -18.96 -8.31 22.93
N GLY A 231 -18.17 -8.79 23.89
CA GLY A 231 -17.22 -7.95 24.64
C GLY A 231 -16.15 -7.26 23.77
N ALA A 232 -15.80 -7.83 22.62
CA ALA A 232 -14.85 -7.23 21.68
C ALA A 232 -15.46 -6.09 20.82
N GLY A 233 -16.79 -6.00 20.76
CA GLY A 233 -17.50 -5.12 19.83
C GLY A 233 -17.47 -5.63 18.38
N PRO A 234 -17.93 -4.80 17.42
CA PRO A 234 -17.95 -5.22 16.02
C PRO A 234 -16.53 -5.30 15.46
N TRP A 235 -16.27 -6.30 14.61
CA TRP A 235 -15.04 -6.35 13.82
C TRP A 235 -15.04 -5.23 12.76
N TRP A 236 -13.85 -4.85 12.29
CA TRP A 236 -13.69 -3.96 11.13
C TRP A 236 -13.60 -4.74 9.84
N ARG A 237 -12.85 -5.86 9.85
CA ARG A 237 -12.84 -6.82 8.74
C ARG A 237 -13.21 -8.23 9.20
N LEU A 238 -13.96 -8.92 8.36
CA LEU A 238 -14.17 -10.36 8.42
C LEU A 238 -13.40 -10.98 7.26
N LEU A 239 -12.50 -11.91 7.56
CA LEU A 239 -11.71 -12.63 6.58
C LEU A 239 -12.12 -14.10 6.61
N LEU A 240 -12.39 -14.66 5.44
CA LEU A 240 -12.73 -16.06 5.25
C LEU A 240 -11.75 -16.65 4.24
N ASN A 241 -11.18 -17.82 4.53
CA ASN A 241 -10.57 -18.68 3.52
C ASN A 241 -11.23 -20.04 3.58
N VAL A 242 -11.70 -20.54 2.46
CA VAL A 242 -12.52 -21.75 2.40
C VAL A 242 -12.07 -22.62 1.25
N THR A 243 -11.76 -23.89 1.55
CA THR A 243 -11.40 -24.88 0.53
C THR A 243 -12.62 -25.66 0.06
N ASN A 244 -12.53 -26.27 -1.12
CA ASN A 244 -13.58 -27.12 -1.69
C ASN A 244 -13.84 -28.39 -0.88
N THR A 245 -12.99 -28.73 0.08
CA THR A 245 -13.19 -29.83 1.03
C THR A 245 -14.06 -29.44 2.22
N GLY A 246 -14.51 -28.18 2.28
CA GLY A 246 -15.35 -27.65 3.34
C GLY A 246 -14.56 -27.15 4.56
N GLN A 247 -13.23 -27.05 4.48
CA GLN A 247 -12.43 -26.41 5.54
C GLN A 247 -12.55 -24.91 5.41
N ALA A 248 -12.94 -24.23 6.50
CA ALA A 248 -13.04 -22.79 6.56
C ALA A 248 -12.17 -22.23 7.71
N THR A 249 -11.42 -21.16 7.43
CA THR A 249 -10.84 -20.30 8.47
C THR A 249 -11.63 -19.00 8.51
N VAL A 250 -11.84 -18.49 9.72
CA VAL A 250 -12.68 -17.31 9.99
C VAL A 250 -11.91 -16.41 10.94
N ASP A 251 -11.46 -15.28 10.42
CA ASP A 251 -10.71 -14.30 11.19
C ASP A 251 -11.47 -12.99 11.31
N TYR A 252 -11.37 -12.38 12.49
CA TYR A 252 -11.90 -11.06 12.78
C TYR A 252 -10.74 -10.10 13.00
N ASP A 253 -10.68 -9.06 12.19
CA ASP A 253 -9.69 -8.01 12.35
C ASP A 253 -10.31 -6.78 13.03
N TYR A 254 -9.72 -6.40 14.15
CA TYR A 254 -10.09 -5.24 14.97
C TYR A 254 -9.16 -4.04 14.76
N GLY A 255 -8.34 -4.07 13.70
CA GLY A 255 -7.40 -3.02 13.34
C GLY A 255 -6.05 -3.20 14.01
N ASP A 256 -5.67 -4.43 14.36
CA ASP A 256 -4.36 -4.69 14.97
C ASP A 256 -3.22 -4.26 14.04
N GLU A 257 -3.47 -4.22 12.73
CA GLU A 257 -2.60 -3.59 11.74
C GLU A 257 -3.39 -2.63 10.83
N PRO A 258 -2.73 -1.64 10.21
CA PRO A 258 -3.34 -0.84 9.13
C PRO A 258 -3.89 -1.72 8.02
N PHE A 259 -5.11 -1.41 7.57
CA PHE A 259 -5.75 -2.13 6.48
C PHE A 259 -5.06 -1.83 5.13
N PRO A 260 -5.09 -2.79 4.18
CA PRO A 260 -4.70 -2.55 2.80
C PRO A 260 -5.48 -1.40 2.15
N ASP A 261 -4.86 -0.71 1.19
CA ASP A 261 -5.43 0.47 0.51
C ASP A 261 -6.75 0.17 -0.22
N ASP A 262 -6.93 -1.06 -0.68
CA ASP A 262 -8.14 -1.53 -1.36
C ASP A 262 -9.25 -1.99 -0.40
N GLN A 263 -8.98 -1.96 0.91
CA GLN A 263 -9.86 -2.41 1.99
C GLN A 263 -10.08 -1.35 3.07
N ILE A 264 -9.44 -0.20 2.94
CA ILE A 264 -9.65 0.96 3.81
C ILE A 264 -10.71 1.89 3.21
N VAL A 265 -11.71 2.27 4.00
CA VAL A 265 -12.70 3.29 3.62
C VAL A 265 -12.30 4.66 4.14
N ALA A 266 -12.94 5.74 3.66
CA ALA A 266 -12.67 7.10 4.12
C ALA A 266 -12.84 7.25 5.65
N ALA A 267 -12.02 8.13 6.24
CA ALA A 267 -11.97 8.40 7.69
C ALA A 267 -13.33 8.71 8.33
N GLU A 268 -14.24 9.35 7.59
CA GLU A 268 -15.59 9.67 8.07
C GLU A 268 -16.43 8.44 8.40
N HIS A 269 -16.25 7.33 7.68
CA HIS A 269 -17.01 6.11 7.92
C HIS A 269 -16.61 5.44 9.23
N TYR A 270 -15.32 5.49 9.57
CA TYR A 270 -14.82 5.02 10.86
C TYR A 270 -15.25 5.94 12.01
N ARG A 271 -15.29 7.26 11.81
CA ARG A 271 -15.84 8.20 12.81
C ARG A 271 -17.31 7.89 13.11
N ASN A 272 -18.13 7.73 12.08
CA ASN A 272 -19.55 7.35 12.23
C ASN A 272 -19.70 6.01 12.96
N ASP A 273 -18.80 5.06 12.70
CA ASP A 273 -18.83 3.76 13.35
C ASP A 273 -18.44 3.85 14.83
N LEU A 274 -17.40 4.62 15.17
CA LEU A 274 -17.00 4.87 16.56
C LEU A 274 -18.06 5.67 17.34
N ASP A 275 -18.80 6.56 16.69
CA ASP A 275 -19.94 7.24 17.30
C ASP A 275 -21.09 6.27 17.62
N THR A 276 -21.29 5.25 16.78
CA THR A 276 -22.35 4.23 16.95
C THR A 276 -21.93 3.12 17.92
N TYR A 277 -20.68 2.69 17.83
CA TYR A 277 -20.06 1.63 18.64
C TYR A 277 -18.79 2.16 19.32
N PRO A 278 -18.93 2.97 20.40
CA PRO A 278 -17.79 3.54 21.10
C PRO A 278 -16.85 2.48 21.65
N ARG A 279 -15.54 2.67 21.43
CA ARG A 279 -14.50 1.79 21.95
C ARG A 279 -13.69 2.52 23.02
N ARG A 280 -13.25 1.77 24.04
CA ARG A 280 -12.36 2.32 25.08
C ARG A 280 -10.99 2.69 24.51
N GLN A 281 -10.54 1.93 23.51
CA GLN A 281 -9.25 2.09 22.86
C GLN A 281 -9.41 1.70 21.40
N VAL A 282 -8.79 2.48 20.52
CA VAL A 282 -8.73 2.26 19.08
C VAL A 282 -7.25 2.15 18.69
N PRO A 283 -6.86 1.25 17.78
CA PRO A 283 -5.48 1.20 17.29
C PRO A 283 -4.98 2.56 16.84
N VAL A 284 -3.74 2.93 17.23
CA VAL A 284 -3.16 4.28 16.99
C VAL A 284 -3.30 4.71 15.54
N TRP A 285 -3.05 3.79 14.58
CA TRP A 285 -3.13 4.09 13.16
C TRP A 285 -4.53 4.56 12.75
N LEU A 286 -5.58 3.92 13.29
CA LEU A 286 -6.97 4.22 12.97
C LEU A 286 -7.44 5.48 13.72
N ALA A 287 -6.95 5.69 14.94
CA ALA A 287 -7.21 6.91 15.69
C ALA A 287 -6.58 8.14 15.00
N GLY A 288 -5.35 8.02 14.50
CA GLY A 288 -4.72 9.05 13.67
C GLY A 288 -5.47 9.26 12.35
N TYR A 289 -5.80 8.17 11.64
CA TYR A 289 -6.50 8.23 10.36
C TYR A 289 -7.88 8.92 10.48
N THR A 290 -8.60 8.66 11.58
CA THR A 290 -9.89 9.32 11.87
C THR A 290 -9.76 10.77 12.30
N ALA A 291 -8.67 11.13 12.99
CA ALA A 291 -8.35 12.53 13.31
C ALA A 291 -7.99 13.35 12.06
N GLY A 292 -7.41 12.70 11.05
CA GLY A 292 -7.18 13.27 9.72
C GLY A 292 -6.07 14.34 9.66
N PRO A 293 -5.96 15.04 8.53
CA PRO A 293 -4.88 16.01 8.32
C PRO A 293 -4.99 17.24 9.21
N ASP A 294 -6.16 17.57 9.76
CA ASP A 294 -6.29 18.75 10.64
C ASP A 294 -5.52 18.59 11.96
N ALA A 295 -5.33 17.33 12.41
CA ALA A 295 -4.63 16.99 13.63
C ALA A 295 -3.14 17.35 13.60
N GLN A 296 -2.46 17.07 12.48
CA GLN A 296 -1.00 17.20 12.37
C GLN A 296 -0.50 17.88 11.09
N GLY A 297 -1.38 18.09 10.12
CA GLY A 297 -1.12 18.81 8.88
C GLY A 297 -0.81 20.27 9.15
N ARG A 298 0.11 20.77 8.34
CA ARG A 298 0.71 22.09 8.45
C ARG A 298 0.99 22.57 7.03
N ASP A 299 -0.07 22.91 6.30
CA ASP A 299 0.06 23.52 4.98
C ASP A 299 0.89 24.82 5.03
N ALA A 300 1.26 25.35 3.86
CA ALA A 300 2.14 26.52 3.80
C ALA A 300 1.58 27.75 4.53
N ALA A 301 0.27 27.97 4.50
CA ALA A 301 -0.36 29.12 5.16
C ALA A 301 -0.37 28.93 6.69
N ARG A 302 -0.81 27.76 7.16
CA ARG A 302 -0.79 27.38 8.58
C ARG A 302 0.63 27.39 9.14
N ALA A 303 1.63 26.97 8.37
CA ALA A 303 3.04 27.02 8.76
C ALA A 303 3.53 28.46 8.96
N ALA A 304 3.15 29.38 8.06
CA ALA A 304 3.52 30.78 8.14
C ALA A 304 2.86 31.48 9.34
N ASP A 305 1.56 31.25 9.53
CA ASP A 305 0.81 31.80 10.67
C ASP A 305 1.35 31.29 12.00
N ALA A 306 1.65 29.98 12.10
CA ALA A 306 2.24 29.38 13.29
C ALA A 306 3.64 29.95 13.58
N ALA A 307 4.49 30.11 12.57
CA ALA A 307 5.82 30.70 12.73
C ALA A 307 5.75 32.17 13.21
N ALA A 308 4.82 32.97 12.67
CA ALA A 308 4.61 34.35 13.10
C ALA A 308 4.07 34.41 14.55
N ALA A 309 3.14 33.52 14.91
CA ALA A 309 2.62 33.40 16.27
C ALA A 309 3.73 33.01 17.28
N ASP A 310 4.60 32.07 16.92
CA ASP A 310 5.73 31.66 17.75
C ASP A 310 6.72 32.81 17.95
N GLN A 311 7.04 33.55 16.88
CA GLN A 311 7.88 34.74 16.96
C GLN A 311 7.27 35.80 17.88
N ALA A 312 5.98 36.09 17.75
CA ALA A 312 5.28 37.06 18.60
C ALA A 312 5.22 36.62 20.08
N ALA A 313 5.11 35.32 20.33
CA ALA A 313 5.11 34.73 21.65
C ALA A 313 6.52 34.53 22.24
N GLY A 314 7.59 34.79 21.47
CA GLY A 314 8.97 34.49 21.86
C GLY A 314 9.23 32.99 22.04
N ARG A 315 8.42 32.12 21.43
CA ARG A 315 8.65 30.67 21.41
C ARG A 315 9.74 30.36 20.40
N THR A 316 10.76 29.62 20.83
CA THR A 316 11.89 29.23 20.00
C THR A 316 11.98 27.71 19.91
N ALA A 317 12.48 27.23 18.77
CA ALA A 317 12.80 25.83 18.58
C ALA A 317 13.82 25.33 19.60
N VAL A 318 13.78 24.02 19.88
CA VAL A 318 14.78 23.37 20.74
C VAL A 318 15.93 22.88 19.87
N VAL A 319 17.14 23.40 20.10
CA VAL A 319 18.38 22.88 19.50
C VAL A 319 18.66 21.50 20.05
N THR A 320 19.09 20.56 19.21
CA THR A 320 19.35 19.18 19.60
C THR A 320 20.59 18.61 18.92
N ASP A 321 21.29 17.72 19.62
CA ASP A 321 22.42 16.91 19.16
C ASP A 321 22.06 15.42 19.08
N GLN A 322 20.78 15.08 19.22
CA GLN A 322 20.26 13.71 19.15
C GLN A 322 20.45 13.06 17.77
N ILE A 323 20.65 13.86 16.73
CA ILE A 323 20.87 13.41 15.35
C ILE A 323 22.27 13.83 14.91
N PRO A 324 23.05 12.94 14.27
CA PRO A 324 24.33 13.29 13.67
C PRO A 324 24.22 14.51 12.72
N PRO A 325 25.30 15.28 12.51
CA PRO A 325 25.32 16.37 11.54
C PRO A 325 24.79 15.92 10.17
N LEU A 326 24.10 16.82 9.44
CA LEU A 326 23.40 16.47 8.20
C LEU A 326 24.31 15.78 7.16
N SER A 327 25.56 16.23 7.02
CA SER A 327 26.55 15.60 6.12
C SER A 327 26.80 14.13 6.46
N ASP A 328 26.98 13.84 7.74
CA ASP A 328 27.32 12.51 8.24
C ASP A 328 26.10 11.60 8.14
N LEU A 329 24.92 12.12 8.48
CA LEU A 329 23.65 11.41 8.36
C LEU A 329 23.40 11.00 6.92
N LEU A 330 23.56 11.92 5.97
CA LEU A 330 23.36 11.66 4.55
C LEU A 330 24.38 10.64 4.01
N ALA A 331 25.66 10.78 4.37
CA ALA A 331 26.71 9.83 3.95
C ALA A 331 26.40 8.41 4.42
N ARG A 332 26.05 8.25 5.71
CA ARG A 332 25.71 6.95 6.30
C ARG A 332 24.45 6.35 5.69
N TRP A 333 23.43 7.16 5.43
CA TRP A 333 22.22 6.71 4.74
C TRP A 333 22.54 6.21 3.34
N ALA A 334 23.31 6.98 2.56
CA ALA A 334 23.62 6.66 1.18
C ALA A 334 24.45 5.37 1.04
N VAL A 335 25.47 5.16 1.88
CA VAL A 335 26.28 3.93 1.83
C VAL A 335 25.49 2.70 2.29
N LEU A 336 24.59 2.86 3.25
CA LEU A 336 23.69 1.78 3.66
C LEU A 336 22.70 1.46 2.54
N SER A 337 22.10 2.48 1.92
CA SER A 337 21.26 2.31 0.72
C SER A 337 21.99 1.59 -0.41
N ALA A 338 23.26 1.94 -0.65
CA ALA A 338 24.09 1.27 -1.64
C ALA A 338 24.32 -0.20 -1.32
N ALA A 339 24.55 -0.57 -0.06
CA ALA A 339 24.69 -1.96 0.37
C ALA A 339 23.42 -2.78 0.07
N TYR A 340 22.23 -2.25 0.41
CA TYR A 340 20.95 -2.91 0.10
C TYR A 340 20.68 -3.01 -1.40
N ALA A 341 20.88 -1.92 -2.14
CA ALA A 341 20.66 -1.87 -3.58
C ALA A 341 21.62 -2.80 -4.34
N GLY A 342 22.88 -2.88 -3.92
CA GLY A 342 23.90 -3.70 -4.57
C GLY A 342 23.69 -5.20 -4.40
N VAL A 343 23.01 -5.65 -3.35
CA VAL A 343 22.59 -7.06 -3.23
C VAL A 343 21.24 -7.36 -3.92
N GLY A 344 20.69 -6.39 -4.64
CA GLY A 344 19.41 -6.53 -5.34
C GLY A 344 18.19 -6.60 -4.41
N SER A 345 18.31 -6.11 -3.17
CA SER A 345 17.18 -6.09 -2.25
C SER A 345 16.12 -5.10 -2.76
N GLY A 346 14.85 -5.51 -2.72
CA GLY A 346 13.71 -4.59 -2.91
C GLY A 346 13.41 -3.74 -1.67
N TRP A 347 14.02 -4.07 -0.53
CA TRP A 347 13.73 -3.50 0.78
C TRP A 347 14.88 -2.65 1.34
N GLY A 348 14.63 -1.93 2.44
CA GLY A 348 15.63 -1.14 3.16
C GLY A 348 15.72 0.32 2.71
N PRO A 349 16.68 1.09 3.24
CA PRO A 349 16.78 2.53 2.99
C PRO A 349 17.08 2.84 1.52
N ARG A 350 16.52 3.91 0.98
CA ARG A 350 16.75 4.40 -0.40
C ARG A 350 17.06 5.89 -0.44
N ILE A 351 17.86 6.28 -1.42
CA ILE A 351 18.07 7.67 -1.85
C ILE A 351 17.29 7.90 -3.14
N TYR A 352 16.55 9.01 -3.17
CA TYR A 352 15.86 9.55 -4.32
C TYR A 352 16.36 10.98 -4.59
N PRO A 353 16.08 11.56 -5.77
CA PRO A 353 16.37 12.97 -6.02
C PRO A 353 15.73 13.88 -4.95
N GLY A 354 16.56 14.48 -4.11
CA GLY A 354 16.14 15.46 -3.10
C GLY A 354 15.65 14.87 -1.76
N TYR A 355 15.61 13.55 -1.59
CA TYR A 355 15.24 12.96 -0.30
C TYR A 355 15.78 11.54 -0.09
N ALA A 356 15.92 11.15 1.18
CA ALA A 356 16.16 9.78 1.60
C ALA A 356 14.90 9.21 2.26
N TRP A 357 14.63 7.94 2.04
CA TRP A 357 13.43 7.26 2.52
C TRP A 357 13.77 5.91 3.15
N PHE A 358 13.10 5.58 4.23
CA PHE A 358 13.23 4.30 4.91
C PHE A 358 11.91 3.91 5.56
N GLU A 359 11.59 2.63 5.45
CA GLU A 359 10.45 1.99 6.07
C GLU A 359 10.92 0.61 6.56
N SER A 360 10.66 0.32 7.84
CA SER A 360 10.98 -0.96 8.47
C SER A 360 9.95 -2.03 8.10
N ASP A 361 10.29 -3.28 8.39
CA ASP A 361 9.34 -4.39 8.37
C ASP A 361 8.13 -4.16 9.29
N ALA A 362 8.35 -3.50 10.44
CA ALA A 362 7.31 -3.11 11.39
C ALA A 362 6.55 -1.80 11.03
N ARG A 363 6.51 -1.39 9.76
CA ARG A 363 5.79 -0.18 9.27
C ARG A 363 6.13 1.11 10.03
N SER A 364 7.35 1.18 10.55
CA SER A 364 7.93 2.36 11.17
C SER A 364 8.95 2.96 10.21
N GLY A 365 8.95 4.27 10.03
CA GLY A 365 9.75 4.83 8.95
C GLY A 365 9.91 6.33 9.01
N SER A 366 10.75 6.83 8.11
CA SER A 366 11.09 8.24 8.03
C SER A 366 11.53 8.67 6.64
N THR A 367 11.39 9.98 6.43
CA THR A 367 11.88 10.66 5.24
C THR A 367 12.80 11.79 5.67
N LEU A 368 13.98 11.87 5.05
CA LEU A 368 14.89 13.02 5.11
C LEU A 368 14.76 13.81 3.82
N PHE A 369 14.09 14.96 3.84
CA PHE A 369 14.08 15.89 2.71
C PHE A 369 15.31 16.79 2.74
N LEU A 370 16.00 16.91 1.61
CA LEU A 370 17.14 17.82 1.41
C LEU A 370 16.66 19.05 0.63
N LEU A 371 16.93 20.24 1.16
CA LEU A 371 16.42 21.49 0.62
C LEU A 371 17.58 22.45 0.26
N PRO A 372 17.37 23.36 -0.70
CA PRO A 372 18.34 24.40 -1.01
C PRO A 372 18.69 25.25 0.21
N GLY A 373 19.96 25.67 0.29
CA GLY A 373 20.46 26.57 1.33
C GLY A 373 20.87 25.88 2.63
N ASP A 374 21.42 24.66 2.55
CA ASP A 374 21.82 23.84 3.70
C ASP A 374 20.67 23.66 4.71
N ARG A 375 19.55 23.18 4.19
CA ARG A 375 18.34 22.90 4.96
C ARG A 375 17.90 21.46 4.75
N ALA A 376 17.32 20.87 5.77
CA ALA A 376 16.74 19.54 5.66
C ALA A 376 15.60 19.37 6.67
N VAL A 377 14.74 18.38 6.43
CA VAL A 377 13.73 17.94 7.38
C VAL A 377 13.79 16.42 7.49
N LEU A 378 14.05 15.91 8.70
CA LEU A 378 13.92 14.50 9.04
C LEU A 378 12.62 14.33 9.82
N SER A 379 11.65 13.63 9.26
CA SER A 379 10.35 13.42 9.90
C SER A 379 9.83 12.02 9.61
N GLY A 380 8.98 11.51 10.49
CA GLY A 380 8.53 10.13 10.41
C GLY A 380 7.65 9.74 11.58
N GLY A 381 7.44 8.43 11.70
CA GLY A 381 6.61 7.93 12.78
C GLY A 381 6.82 6.45 13.05
N LYS A 382 6.76 6.11 14.33
CA LYS A 382 6.68 4.73 14.81
C LYS A 382 5.24 4.26 14.63
N TRP A 383 5.05 3.06 14.10
CA TRP A 383 3.72 2.52 13.82
C TRP A 383 2.85 2.46 15.10
N ASN A 384 3.46 2.12 16.24
CA ASN A 384 2.88 2.08 17.58
C ASN A 384 3.52 3.13 18.50
N SER A 385 3.49 4.40 18.08
CA SER A 385 3.98 5.52 18.91
C SER A 385 3.22 5.61 20.23
N GLU A 386 3.96 5.55 21.33
CA GLU A 386 3.40 5.71 22.68
C GLU A 386 2.92 7.15 22.92
N LEU A 387 3.56 8.13 22.27
CA LEU A 387 3.13 9.53 22.32
C LEU A 387 1.76 9.72 21.65
N LEU A 388 1.56 9.10 20.49
CA LEU A 388 0.28 9.18 19.79
C LEU A 388 -0.81 8.35 20.47
N GLU A 389 -0.45 7.19 21.06
CA GLU A 389 -1.36 6.41 21.89
C GLU A 389 -1.87 7.23 23.10
N ALA A 390 -0.96 7.91 23.81
CA ALA A 390 -1.32 8.76 24.94
C ALA A 390 -2.18 9.97 24.51
N ALA A 391 -1.95 10.53 23.32
CA ALA A 391 -2.74 11.64 22.80
C ALA A 391 -4.14 11.18 22.37
N TYR A 392 -4.22 10.21 21.46
CA TYR A 392 -5.49 9.81 20.86
C TYR A 392 -6.38 9.00 21.81
N ASN A 393 -5.83 7.99 22.48
CA ASN A 393 -6.61 7.13 23.38
C ASN A 393 -6.59 7.62 24.83
N GLY A 394 -5.52 8.30 25.25
CA GLY A 394 -5.40 8.85 26.60
C GLY A 394 -6.06 10.22 26.81
N GLY A 395 -6.50 10.90 25.74
CA GLY A 395 -7.06 12.25 25.79
C GLY A 395 -6.03 13.34 26.10
N GLY A 396 -4.74 13.04 25.96
CA GLY A 396 -3.66 14.00 26.08
C GLY A 396 -3.56 14.94 24.88
N PRO A 397 -2.79 16.04 24.98
CA PRO A 397 -2.49 16.85 23.81
C PRO A 397 -1.63 16.07 22.81
N LEU A 398 -1.80 16.35 21.52
CA LEU A 398 -0.86 15.90 20.50
C LEU A 398 0.56 16.43 20.79
N PRO A 399 1.61 15.68 20.39
CA PRO A 399 2.98 16.12 20.59
C PRO A 399 3.22 17.45 19.84
N ASP A 400 3.85 18.39 20.52
CA ASP A 400 4.32 19.64 19.91
C ASP A 400 5.57 19.36 19.05
N LEU A 401 5.32 18.93 17.81
CA LEU A 401 6.35 18.59 16.83
C LEU A 401 6.95 19.83 16.14
N TYR A 402 6.24 20.96 16.15
CA TYR A 402 6.55 22.11 15.30
C TYR A 402 6.75 23.43 16.04
N GLY A 403 6.77 23.42 17.38
CA GLY A 403 7.03 24.61 18.18
C GLY A 403 8.35 25.29 17.77
N GLY A 404 8.26 26.54 17.31
CA GLY A 404 9.40 27.31 16.82
C GLY A 404 9.89 26.91 15.43
N ALA A 405 9.19 26.04 14.72
CA ALA A 405 9.54 25.65 13.35
C ALA A 405 9.33 26.83 12.38
N PRO A 406 10.28 27.06 11.45
CA PRO A 406 10.13 28.10 10.43
C PRO A 406 9.02 27.73 9.42
N ALA A 407 8.48 28.75 8.73
CA ALA A 407 7.35 28.57 7.79
C ALA A 407 7.61 27.59 6.63
N TRP A 408 8.89 27.35 6.30
CA TRP A 408 9.26 26.40 5.25
C TRP A 408 9.22 24.93 5.72
N VAL A 409 9.09 24.67 7.03
CA VAL A 409 8.75 23.34 7.56
C VAL A 409 7.22 23.22 7.51
N ASN A 410 6.74 22.61 6.44
CA ASN A 410 5.34 22.45 6.11
C ASN A 410 5.11 21.13 5.35
N ASP A 411 3.86 20.84 4.99
CA ASP A 411 3.46 19.55 4.42
C ASP A 411 4.19 19.13 3.12
N SER A 412 4.85 20.04 2.41
CA SER A 412 5.63 19.69 1.21
C SER A 412 7.00 19.08 1.50
N VAL A 413 7.45 19.16 2.75
CA VAL A 413 8.78 18.67 3.19
C VAL A 413 8.67 17.76 4.42
N LEU A 414 7.47 17.29 4.73
CA LEU A 414 7.20 16.36 5.83
C LEU A 414 6.91 14.96 5.28
N ASN A 415 7.19 13.95 6.10
CA ASN A 415 6.77 12.59 5.84
C ASN A 415 5.23 12.53 5.79
N THR A 416 4.70 11.78 4.83
CA THR A 416 3.26 11.70 4.50
C THR A 416 2.38 11.25 5.66
N ARG A 417 2.96 10.65 6.71
CA ARG A 417 2.28 10.35 7.96
C ARG A 417 1.59 11.56 8.60
N ASN A 418 2.04 12.79 8.35
CA ASN A 418 1.37 14.01 8.80
C ASN A 418 -0.09 14.14 8.29
N ARG A 419 -0.41 13.57 7.13
CA ARG A 419 -1.75 13.60 6.52
C ARG A 419 -2.74 12.68 7.24
N ASN A 420 -2.22 11.66 7.91
CA ASN A 420 -3.02 10.63 8.59
C ASN A 420 -2.86 10.69 10.10
N GLY A 421 -2.33 11.78 10.66
CA GLY A 421 -2.15 11.91 12.10
C GLY A 421 -1.14 10.94 12.72
N LEU A 422 -0.20 10.38 11.94
CA LEU A 422 0.77 9.36 12.38
C LEU A 422 2.21 9.86 12.45
N LEU A 423 2.43 11.17 12.31
CA LEU A 423 3.75 11.75 12.51
C LEU A 423 4.04 11.74 14.03
N SER A 424 5.11 11.07 14.45
CA SER A 424 5.52 11.05 15.87
C SER A 424 6.80 11.85 16.13
N PHE A 425 7.52 12.25 15.10
CA PHE A 425 8.65 13.17 15.22
C PHE A 425 8.88 14.06 13.99
N CYS A 426 9.50 15.22 14.22
CA CYS A 426 9.95 16.14 13.19
C CYS A 426 11.19 16.90 13.68
N TYR A 427 12.26 16.82 12.91
CA TYR A 427 13.50 17.55 13.11
C TYR A 427 13.84 18.33 11.84
N TRP A 428 14.38 19.52 11.99
CA TRP A 428 14.81 20.33 10.85
C TRP A 428 16.24 20.84 11.04
N TRP A 429 17.01 20.79 9.96
CA TRP A 429 18.37 21.30 9.90
C TRP A 429 18.34 22.72 9.34
N ALA A 430 19.00 23.63 10.04
CA ALA A 430 19.25 24.98 9.58
C ALA A 430 20.50 25.55 10.26
N ASN A 431 21.26 26.41 9.58
CA ASN A 431 22.39 27.11 10.18
C ASN A 431 23.41 26.15 10.85
N GLY A 432 23.64 24.97 10.27
CA GLY A 432 24.60 24.00 10.80
C GLY A 432 24.16 23.20 12.04
N GLN A 433 22.87 23.23 12.40
CA GLN A 433 22.36 22.53 13.60
C GLN A 433 20.96 21.93 13.37
N TRP A 434 20.66 20.88 14.14
CA TRP A 434 19.32 20.28 14.22
C TRP A 434 18.46 21.00 15.26
N TYR A 435 17.18 21.12 14.92
CA TYR A 435 16.14 21.67 15.77
C TYR A 435 14.95 20.72 15.82
N ARG A 436 14.17 20.80 16.90
CA ARG A 436 12.88 20.13 17.08
C ARG A 436 11.87 21.02 17.79
N GLY A 437 10.60 20.60 17.77
CA GLY A 437 9.53 21.20 18.56
C GLY A 437 9.70 20.99 20.07
N GLY A 438 8.72 21.46 20.85
CA GLY A 438 8.77 21.42 22.31
C GLY A 438 8.75 20.02 22.91
N THR A 439 8.09 19.05 22.26
CA THR A 439 8.02 17.67 22.76
C THR A 439 9.32 16.92 22.48
N ASP A 440 9.85 16.19 23.48
CA ASP A 440 10.98 15.29 23.29
C ASP A 440 10.50 14.00 22.61
N THR A 441 10.96 13.78 21.38
CA THR A 441 10.57 12.65 20.53
C THR A 441 11.75 11.72 20.26
N SER A 442 12.81 11.79 21.06
CA SER A 442 14.00 10.92 20.89
C SER A 442 13.67 9.43 20.94
N GLY A 443 12.70 9.04 21.78
CA GLY A 443 12.21 7.65 21.85
C GLY A 443 11.53 7.14 20.58
N GLU A 444 11.10 8.04 19.69
CA GLU A 444 10.43 7.71 18.42
C GLU A 444 11.41 7.45 17.28
N LEU A 445 12.70 7.78 17.44
CA LEU A 445 13.73 7.62 16.41
C LEU A 445 14.18 6.16 16.23
N ASN A 446 13.99 5.33 17.25
CA ASN A 446 14.30 3.91 17.15
C ASN A 446 13.32 3.21 16.18
N LEU A 447 13.82 2.30 15.35
CA LEU A 447 13.10 1.59 14.28
C LEU A 447 12.59 2.47 13.11
N THR A 448 12.51 3.78 13.27
CA THR A 448 12.03 4.71 12.23
C THR A 448 13.15 5.28 11.37
N VAL A 449 14.38 5.23 11.86
CA VAL A 449 15.60 5.62 11.15
C VAL A 449 16.49 4.38 11.06
N PRO A 450 17.14 4.11 9.91
CA PRO A 450 18.02 2.96 9.77
C PRO A 450 19.27 3.09 10.68
N ASP A 451 20.13 2.08 10.72
CA ASP A 451 21.33 2.04 11.58
C ASP A 451 22.44 3.02 11.12
N ILE A 452 22.17 4.32 11.21
CA ILE A 452 23.01 5.42 10.70
C ILE A 452 23.50 6.37 11.81
N TRP A 453 23.23 6.02 13.07
CA TRP A 453 23.56 6.84 14.24
C TRP A 453 25.05 6.98 14.49
N SER A 454 25.83 5.95 14.18
CA SER A 454 27.29 5.95 14.31
C SER A 454 27.96 5.26 13.13
N PRO A 455 29.22 5.59 12.81
CA PRO A 455 29.95 4.92 11.74
C PRO A 455 30.00 3.40 11.93
N ASP A 456 30.25 2.93 13.16
CA ASP A 456 30.34 1.51 13.45
C ASP A 456 29.01 0.78 13.26
N ALA A 457 27.89 1.37 13.71
CA ALA A 457 26.56 0.81 13.49
C ALA A 457 26.24 0.69 11.99
N THR A 458 26.56 1.72 11.21
CA THR A 458 26.36 1.73 9.75
C THR A 458 27.20 0.66 9.07
N VAL A 459 28.49 0.56 9.41
CA VAL A 459 29.40 -0.45 8.85
C VAL A 459 28.93 -1.87 9.19
N THR A 460 28.46 -2.09 10.43
CA THR A 460 27.87 -3.38 10.83
C THR A 460 26.61 -3.69 10.03
N ALA A 461 25.70 -2.74 9.85
CA ALA A 461 24.48 -2.92 9.07
C ALA A 461 24.77 -3.20 7.59
N MET A 462 25.73 -2.49 7.00
CA MET A 462 26.21 -2.76 5.64
C MET A 462 26.76 -4.18 5.52
N ALA A 463 27.64 -4.60 6.44
CA ALA A 463 28.25 -5.93 6.42
C ALA A 463 27.23 -7.07 6.54
N THR A 464 26.13 -6.85 7.27
CA THR A 464 25.00 -7.80 7.33
C THR A 464 24.38 -8.03 5.96
N GLN A 465 24.34 -7.02 5.09
CA GLN A 465 23.81 -7.14 3.73
C GLN A 465 24.86 -7.75 2.78
N THR A 466 26.10 -7.26 2.84
CA THR A 466 27.13 -7.55 1.84
C THR A 466 27.86 -8.87 2.10
N GLY A 467 27.76 -9.41 3.32
CA GLY A 467 28.27 -10.72 3.71
C GLY A 467 29.52 -10.66 4.59
N PRO A 468 29.95 -11.81 5.13
CA PRO A 468 31.06 -11.88 6.08
C PRO A 468 32.37 -11.40 5.46
N GLY A 469 33.22 -10.72 6.25
CA GLY A 469 34.53 -10.24 5.81
C GLY A 469 34.51 -8.98 4.93
N THR A 470 33.39 -8.26 4.89
CA THR A 470 33.26 -6.99 4.15
C THR A 470 33.45 -5.74 5.02
N VAL A 471 33.53 -5.88 6.35
CA VAL A 471 33.60 -4.77 7.33
C VAL A 471 34.62 -3.69 6.98
N ASP A 472 35.87 -4.05 6.67
CA ASP A 472 36.91 -3.05 6.38
C ASP A 472 36.65 -2.31 5.07
N ARG A 473 36.03 -2.98 4.09
CA ARG A 473 35.64 -2.39 2.80
C ARG A 473 34.43 -1.48 2.95
N CYS A 474 33.44 -1.88 3.75
CA CYS A 474 32.32 -1.02 4.15
C CYS A 474 32.81 0.24 4.87
N ARG A 475 33.79 0.10 5.78
CA ARG A 475 34.39 1.24 6.48
C ARG A 475 35.11 2.19 5.53
N ALA A 476 35.92 1.65 4.61
CA ALA A 476 36.60 2.45 3.58
C ALA A 476 35.58 3.22 2.70
N LEU A 477 34.50 2.56 2.27
CA LEU A 477 33.44 3.23 1.50
C LEU A 477 32.78 4.37 2.28
N LEU A 478 32.49 4.17 3.57
CA LEU A 478 31.92 5.22 4.41
C LEU A 478 32.87 6.42 4.56
N GLU A 479 34.17 6.17 4.69
CA GLU A 479 35.19 7.23 4.78
C GLU A 479 35.21 8.09 3.51
N VAL A 480 35.38 7.48 2.34
CA VAL A 480 35.41 8.23 1.06
C VAL A 480 34.07 8.88 0.71
N ALA A 481 32.93 8.29 1.12
CA ALA A 481 31.62 8.89 0.95
C ALA A 481 31.44 10.13 1.84
N THR A 482 31.96 10.11 3.06
CA THR A 482 31.95 11.27 3.97
C THR A 482 32.78 12.43 3.40
N GLU A 483 33.89 12.11 2.72
CA GLU A 483 34.75 13.08 2.05
C GLU A 483 34.23 13.53 0.67
N ARG A 484 33.15 12.92 0.17
CA ARG A 484 32.58 13.13 -1.18
C ARG A 484 33.56 12.80 -2.31
N THR A 485 34.37 11.77 -2.11
CA THR A 485 35.39 11.30 -3.04
C THR A 485 35.15 9.85 -3.50
N ALA A 486 34.03 9.26 -3.12
CA ALA A 486 33.69 7.87 -3.45
C ALA A 486 33.64 7.66 -4.97
N THR A 487 34.18 6.54 -5.43
CA THR A 487 34.17 6.11 -6.83
C THR A 487 33.32 4.84 -7.01
N VAL A 488 33.03 4.49 -8.27
CA VAL A 488 32.37 3.21 -8.57
C VAL A 488 33.21 2.02 -8.13
N ASP A 489 34.55 2.13 -8.18
CA ASP A 489 35.46 1.08 -7.73
C ASP A 489 35.42 0.89 -6.21
N ASP A 490 35.27 1.97 -5.44
CA ASP A 490 35.09 1.90 -3.98
C ASP A 490 33.78 1.17 -3.62
N VAL A 491 32.71 1.43 -4.38
CA VAL A 491 31.43 0.74 -4.23
C VAL A 491 31.56 -0.75 -4.60
N ALA A 492 32.20 -1.06 -5.74
CA ALA A 492 32.43 -2.42 -6.19
C ALA A 492 33.24 -3.24 -5.17
N ALA A 493 34.23 -2.61 -4.54
CA ALA A 493 35.08 -3.25 -3.55
C ALA A 493 34.27 -3.87 -2.40
N VAL A 494 33.18 -3.23 -1.97
CA VAL A 494 32.33 -3.74 -0.87
C VAL A 494 31.72 -5.11 -1.19
N PHE A 495 31.43 -5.40 -2.46
CA PHE A 495 30.78 -6.64 -2.87
C PHE A 495 31.78 -7.76 -3.21
N GLY A 496 33.06 -7.44 -3.42
CA GLY A 496 34.11 -8.43 -3.73
C GLY A 496 33.83 -9.20 -5.02
N ASP A 497 34.00 -10.52 -4.99
CA ASP A 497 33.82 -11.41 -6.15
C ASP A 497 32.36 -11.86 -6.34
N ARG A 498 31.38 -11.09 -5.84
CA ARG A 498 29.96 -11.41 -6.04
C ARG A 498 29.54 -11.08 -7.46
N ASP A 499 29.42 -12.11 -8.29
CA ASP A 499 28.97 -12.00 -9.69
C ASP A 499 27.52 -11.47 -9.82
N ASP A 500 26.71 -11.60 -8.77
CA ASP A 500 25.32 -11.14 -8.71
C ASP A 500 25.15 -9.70 -8.21
N ALA A 501 26.25 -9.02 -7.86
CA ALA A 501 26.19 -7.68 -7.29
C ALA A 501 25.78 -6.61 -8.32
N GLN A 502 24.77 -5.82 -7.96
CA GLN A 502 24.27 -4.70 -8.76
C GLN A 502 25.06 -3.42 -8.46
N VAL A 503 26.35 -3.41 -8.82
CA VAL A 503 27.30 -2.33 -8.49
C VAL A 503 26.82 -0.95 -8.99
N TYR A 504 26.29 -0.85 -10.21
CA TYR A 504 25.80 0.42 -10.73
C TYR A 504 24.54 0.92 -10.01
N THR A 505 23.65 0.02 -9.60
CA THR A 505 22.49 0.36 -8.78
C THR A 505 22.93 0.90 -7.42
N ALA A 506 23.94 0.28 -6.80
CA ALA A 506 24.55 0.75 -5.57
C ALA A 506 25.23 2.12 -5.72
N ALA A 507 26.04 2.30 -6.76
CA ALA A 507 26.74 3.55 -7.04
C ALA A 507 25.76 4.71 -7.32
N ASN A 508 24.62 4.40 -7.95
CA ASN A 508 23.56 5.38 -8.17
C ASN A 508 23.01 5.96 -6.86
N GLN A 509 22.94 5.19 -5.76
CA GLN A 509 22.52 5.70 -4.46
C GLN A 509 23.46 6.81 -3.93
N LEU A 510 24.77 6.64 -4.10
CA LEU A 510 25.77 7.66 -3.73
C LEU A 510 25.73 8.87 -4.69
N SER A 511 25.51 8.62 -5.99
CA SER A 511 25.36 9.66 -6.99
C SER A 511 24.18 10.58 -6.69
N LEU A 512 23.00 10.01 -6.40
CA LEU A 512 21.79 10.75 -6.04
C LEU A 512 21.97 11.57 -4.75
N ALA A 513 22.81 11.10 -3.83
CA ALA A 513 23.18 11.84 -2.61
C ALA A 513 24.27 12.91 -2.84
N GLY A 514 24.84 12.99 -4.05
CA GLY A 514 25.93 13.92 -4.37
C GLY A 514 27.27 13.57 -3.71
N LEU A 515 27.50 12.28 -3.45
CA LEU A 515 28.69 11.77 -2.74
C LEU A 515 29.67 11.01 -3.66
N LEU A 516 29.25 10.70 -4.89
CA LEU A 516 30.10 10.08 -5.89
C LEU A 516 30.94 11.16 -6.61
N ALA A 517 32.23 10.90 -6.77
CA ALA A 517 33.12 11.71 -7.58
C ALA A 517 32.66 11.69 -9.05
N GLN A 518 32.80 12.84 -9.73
CA GLN A 518 32.42 13.01 -11.14
C GLN A 518 33.40 12.32 -12.09
#